data_AF-A0A7V2RHW3-F1
#
_entry.id   AF-A0A7V2RHW3-F1
#
_cell.length_a   1.000
_cell.length_b   1.000
_cell.length_c   1.000
_cell.angle_alpha   90.00
_cell.angle_beta   90.00
_cell.angle_gamma   90.00
#
_symmetry.space_group_name_H-M   'P 1'
#
loop_
_entity.id
_entity.type
_entity.pdbx_description
1 polymer ?
#
loop_
_entity_poly.entity_id
_entity_poly.type
_entity_poly.pdbx_seq_one_letter_code
_entity_poly.pdbx_strand_id
1 'polypeptide(L)'
;MKMKITALFTLPLLILILSSCIVTSENIVKEYSCDDFSGNPTGLSDDFTVETGDKITVKLCSNSTTGFQWDYEMSGDESVKEEDHDFEEPEGDMVGAAGIEVWTFEATEKGTAVISMEYSQPWEGGLKKEWIYTMTITVE
;
A
#
# COMPACT_ATOMS: atom_id res chain seq x y z
N MET A 1 -50.55 -10.02 -57.99
CA MET A 1 -49.83 -8.78 -57.62
C MET A 1 -48.56 -9.21 -56.90
N LYS A 2 -47.52 -9.62 -57.64
CA LYS A 2 -46.27 -8.88 -57.90
C LYS A 2 -45.61 -8.28 -56.65
N MET A 3 -44.42 -8.83 -56.31
CA MET A 3 -43.20 -8.12 -55.87
C MET A 3 -43.20 -7.63 -54.40
N LYS A 4 -42.13 -7.70 -53.58
CA LYS A 4 -40.67 -7.85 -53.79
C LYS A 4 -40.01 -8.58 -52.61
N ILE A 5 -39.01 -9.38 -52.96
CA ILE A 5 -37.92 -9.87 -52.11
C ILE A 5 -37.04 -8.67 -51.72
N THR A 6 -36.68 -8.57 -50.45
CA THR A 6 -35.49 -7.80 -50.04
C THR A 6 -34.71 -8.65 -49.06
N ALA A 7 -33.70 -9.34 -49.59
CA ALA A 7 -32.70 -10.06 -48.80
C ALA A 7 -31.83 -9.03 -48.08
N LEU A 8 -31.95 -8.97 -46.76
CA LEU A 8 -31.09 -8.14 -45.92
C LEU A 8 -29.88 -8.98 -45.54
N PHE A 9 -28.78 -8.80 -46.29
CA PHE A 9 -27.47 -9.38 -45.98
C PHE A 9 -26.97 -8.76 -44.67
N THR A 10 -27.08 -9.49 -43.56
CA THR A 10 -26.45 -9.11 -42.29
C THR A 10 -24.96 -9.44 -42.38
N LEU A 11 -24.15 -8.40 -42.60
CA LEU A 11 -22.70 -8.45 -42.54
C LEU A 11 -22.27 -8.86 -41.12
N PRO A 12 -21.46 -9.92 -40.92
CA PRO A 12 -20.96 -10.22 -39.59
C PRO A 12 -19.91 -9.17 -39.24
N LEU A 13 -20.25 -8.28 -38.31
CA LEU A 13 -19.31 -7.36 -37.68
C LEU A 13 -18.29 -8.22 -36.93
N LEU A 14 -17.11 -8.40 -37.52
CA LEU A 14 -15.97 -9.05 -36.90
C LEU A 14 -15.50 -8.15 -35.74
N ILE A 15 -16.06 -8.39 -34.55
CA ILE A 15 -15.60 -7.78 -33.31
C ILE A 15 -14.27 -8.43 -32.97
N LEU A 16 -13.18 -7.84 -33.47
CA LEU A 16 -11.83 -8.05 -32.96
C LEU A 16 -11.82 -7.51 -31.53
N ILE A 17 -12.08 -8.39 -30.56
CA ILE A 17 -11.80 -8.15 -29.16
C ILE A 17 -10.27 -8.11 -29.05
N LEU A 18 -9.69 -6.93 -29.28
CA LEU A 18 -8.32 -6.65 -28.87
C LEU A 18 -8.34 -6.72 -27.35
N SER A 19 -7.97 -7.89 -26.81
CA SER A 19 -7.66 -8.07 -25.40
C SER A 19 -6.43 -7.23 -25.10
N SER A 20 -6.62 -5.93 -24.96
CA SER A 20 -5.64 -5.06 -24.35
C SER A 20 -5.55 -5.52 -22.91
N CYS A 21 -4.46 -6.18 -22.53
CA CYS A 21 -4.12 -6.30 -21.12
C CYS A 21 -3.94 -4.86 -20.63
N ILE A 22 -4.99 -4.29 -20.05
CA ILE A 22 -4.85 -3.07 -19.28
C ILE A 22 -4.18 -3.55 -17.99
N VAL A 23 -2.86 -3.40 -17.92
CA VAL A 23 -2.14 -3.49 -16.65
C VAL A 23 -2.59 -2.24 -15.89
N THR A 24 -3.63 -2.39 -15.09
CA THR A 24 -4.04 -1.37 -14.13
C THR A 24 -3.10 -1.49 -12.94
N SER A 25 -2.34 -0.43 -12.66
CA SER A 25 -1.63 -0.28 -11.39
C SER A 25 -2.62 -0.51 -10.24
N GLU A 26 -2.33 -1.49 -9.40
CA GLU A 26 -3.10 -1.79 -8.19
C GLU A 26 -2.57 -0.95 -7.02
N ASN A 27 -3.46 -0.60 -6.09
CA ASN A 27 -3.09 0.01 -4.81
C ASN A 27 -3.55 -0.94 -3.69
N ILE A 28 -2.57 -1.56 -3.03
CA ILE A 28 -2.77 -2.47 -1.91
C ILE A 28 -2.73 -1.65 -0.64
N VAL A 29 -3.84 -1.62 0.10
CA VAL A 29 -3.90 -0.92 1.40
C VAL A 29 -3.79 -1.92 2.53
N LYS A 30 -2.86 -1.67 3.45
CA LYS A 30 -2.70 -2.45 4.69
C LYS A 30 -2.80 -1.54 5.90
N GLU A 31 -3.67 -1.88 6.83
CA GLU A 31 -3.91 -1.08 8.04
C GLU A 31 -3.70 -1.90 9.31
N TYR A 32 -3.04 -1.30 10.31
CA TYR A 32 -2.79 -1.89 11.61
C TYR A 32 -3.16 -0.94 12.74
N SER A 33 -4.02 -1.42 13.63
CA SER A 33 -4.46 -0.70 14.82
C SER A 33 -3.42 -0.79 15.96
N CYS A 34 -3.61 0.04 16.98
CA CYS A 34 -2.77 -0.01 18.18
C CYS A 34 -2.91 -1.35 18.94
N ASP A 35 -4.08 -1.98 18.84
CA ASP A 35 -4.35 -3.30 19.44
C ASP A 35 -3.62 -4.41 18.70
N ASP A 36 -3.50 -4.32 17.37
CA ASP A 36 -2.72 -5.26 16.58
C ASP A 36 -1.25 -5.25 17.01
N PHE A 37 -0.68 -4.05 17.18
CA PHE A 37 0.69 -3.93 17.65
C PHE A 37 0.86 -4.37 19.11
N SER A 38 -0.05 -3.96 19.99
CA SER A 38 -0.02 -4.34 21.41
C SER A 38 -0.18 -5.85 21.61
N GLY A 39 -0.92 -6.52 20.73
CA GLY A 39 -1.09 -7.98 20.70
C GLY A 39 0.11 -8.74 20.10
N ASN A 40 1.00 -8.06 19.39
CA ASN A 40 2.13 -8.66 18.67
C ASN A 40 3.47 -7.98 19.06
N PRO A 41 3.97 -8.20 20.29
CA PRO A 41 5.15 -7.50 20.82
C PRO A 41 6.46 -7.82 20.10
N THR A 42 6.48 -8.84 19.24
CA THR A 42 7.63 -9.18 18.38
C THR A 42 7.63 -8.41 17.06
N GLY A 43 6.57 -7.64 16.78
CA GLY A 43 6.35 -6.96 15.52
C GLY A 43 5.40 -7.71 14.58
N LEU A 44 5.01 -7.02 13.52
CA LEU A 44 4.14 -7.51 12.46
C LEU A 44 4.93 -7.58 11.14
N SER A 45 4.52 -8.47 10.24
CA SER A 45 5.15 -8.57 8.92
C SER A 45 4.18 -8.98 7.83
N ASP A 46 4.38 -8.43 6.63
CA ASP A 46 3.68 -8.85 5.40
C ASP A 46 4.68 -9.05 4.26
N ASP A 47 4.32 -9.92 3.32
CA ASP A 47 5.04 -10.10 2.05
C ASP A 47 4.10 -9.74 0.90
N PHE A 48 4.59 -8.93 -0.04
CA PHE A 48 3.86 -8.47 -1.21
C PHE A 48 4.57 -8.92 -2.49
N THR A 49 3.79 -9.41 -3.46
CA THR A 49 4.25 -9.68 -4.82
C THR A 49 3.44 -8.79 -5.74
N VAL A 50 4.12 -7.90 -6.47
CA VAL A 50 3.51 -6.80 -7.23
C VAL A 50 4.17 -6.60 -8.58
N GLU A 51 3.51 -5.87 -9.47
CA GLU A 51 4.05 -5.48 -10.77
C GLU A 51 4.63 -4.05 -10.72
N THR A 52 5.46 -3.70 -11.70
CA THR A 52 5.97 -2.32 -11.81
C THR A 52 4.82 -1.32 -11.97
N GLY A 53 4.81 -0.29 -11.13
CA GLY A 53 3.78 0.75 -11.05
C GLY A 53 2.69 0.48 -10.02
N ASP A 54 2.64 -0.70 -9.42
CA ASP A 54 1.76 -0.96 -8.27
C ASP A 54 2.21 -0.20 -7.03
N LYS A 55 1.27 0.01 -6.13
CA LYS A 55 1.47 0.78 -4.90
C LYS A 55 1.06 -0.02 -3.68
N ILE A 56 1.83 0.12 -2.62
CA ILE A 56 1.52 -0.39 -1.30
C ILE A 56 1.33 0.80 -0.37
N THR A 57 0.11 1.01 0.13
CA THR A 57 -0.19 2.02 1.13
C THR A 57 -0.33 1.35 2.49
N VAL A 58 0.50 1.74 3.44
CA VAL A 58 0.47 1.21 4.82
C VAL A 58 -0.02 2.28 5.79
N LYS A 59 -0.95 1.90 6.65
CA LYS A 59 -1.64 2.75 7.61
C LYS A 59 -1.38 2.21 9.01
N LEU A 60 -0.52 2.86 9.78
CA LEU A 60 -0.08 2.37 11.08
C LEU A 60 -0.61 3.29 12.19
N CYS A 61 -1.21 2.70 13.23
CA CYS A 61 -1.56 3.49 14.42
C CYS A 61 -0.34 4.30 14.92
N SER A 62 -0.58 5.58 15.21
CA SER A 62 0.44 6.54 15.67
C SER A 62 -0.17 7.48 16.72
N ASN A 63 0.40 7.49 17.91
CA ASN A 63 0.01 8.38 19.01
C ASN A 63 1.09 9.40 19.32
N SER A 64 1.12 10.47 18.54
CA SER A 64 2.08 11.57 18.68
C SER A 64 2.07 12.24 20.06
N THR A 65 0.98 12.13 20.84
CA THR A 65 0.90 12.70 22.20
C THR A 65 1.82 12.00 23.22
N THR A 66 2.28 10.79 22.88
CA THR A 66 3.27 10.04 23.67
C THR A 66 4.73 10.36 23.29
N GLY A 67 4.90 11.17 22.25
CA GLY A 67 6.18 11.55 21.64
C GLY A 67 6.90 10.39 20.93
N PHE A 68 6.22 9.27 20.72
CA PHE A 68 6.67 8.28 19.74
C PHE A 68 6.33 8.76 18.33
N GLN A 69 7.18 8.35 17.39
CA GLN A 69 6.99 8.53 15.96
C GLN A 69 7.52 7.30 15.25
N TRP A 70 7.00 7.06 14.05
CA TRP A 70 7.53 6.05 13.17
C TRP A 70 8.69 6.61 12.33
N ASP A 71 9.63 5.74 12.04
CA ASP A 71 10.68 5.94 11.04
C ASP A 71 10.88 4.62 10.29
N TYR A 72 11.48 4.66 9.09
CA TYR A 72 11.75 3.44 8.35
C TYR A 72 13.14 3.40 7.73
N GLU A 73 13.65 2.19 7.58
CA GLU A 73 14.84 1.89 6.80
C GLU A 73 14.47 0.95 5.65
N MET A 74 14.97 1.25 4.46
CA MET A 74 14.83 0.40 3.28
C MET A 74 16.15 -0.30 2.97
N SER A 75 16.07 -1.59 2.63
CA SER A 75 17.21 -2.41 2.24
C SER A 75 16.84 -3.35 1.09
N GLY A 76 17.84 -3.98 0.46
CA GLY A 76 17.64 -4.83 -0.72
C GLY A 76 17.88 -4.06 -2.02
N ASP A 77 17.12 -4.38 -3.06
CA ASP A 77 17.18 -3.71 -4.36
C ASP A 77 16.46 -2.36 -4.34
N GLU A 78 16.89 -1.40 -5.16
CA GLU A 78 16.23 -0.09 -5.39
C GLU A 78 14.93 -0.22 -6.24
N SER A 79 14.15 -1.26 -5.96
CA SER A 79 12.93 -1.69 -6.68
C SER A 79 11.65 -1.00 -6.21
N VAL A 80 11.74 -0.23 -5.12
CA VAL A 80 10.63 0.46 -4.48
C VAL A 80 11.10 1.86 -4.05
N LYS A 81 10.22 2.86 -4.12
CA LYS A 81 10.44 4.20 -3.57
C LYS A 81 9.25 4.65 -2.73
N GLU A 82 9.47 5.51 -1.76
CA GLU A 82 8.38 6.28 -1.14
C GLU A 82 7.78 7.24 -2.18
N GLU A 83 6.47 7.20 -2.32
CA GLU A 83 5.70 8.12 -3.14
C GLU A 83 5.07 9.23 -2.30
N ASP A 84 4.54 8.89 -1.12
CA ASP A 84 3.80 9.82 -0.27
C ASP A 84 3.88 9.43 1.21
N HIS A 85 3.76 10.43 2.08
CA HIS A 85 3.71 10.29 3.54
C HIS A 85 2.77 11.33 4.13
N ASP A 86 1.76 10.88 4.88
CA ASP A 86 0.76 11.72 5.53
C ASP A 86 0.43 11.22 6.95
N PHE A 87 -0.26 12.06 7.73
CA PHE A 87 -0.79 11.71 9.05
C PHE A 87 -2.28 12.04 9.13
N GLU A 88 -3.09 11.02 9.36
CA GLU A 88 -4.53 11.16 9.60
C GLU A 88 -4.79 11.42 11.09
N GLU A 89 -5.42 12.56 11.39
CA GLU A 89 -5.85 12.88 12.76
C GLU A 89 -6.89 11.86 13.27
N PRO A 90 -6.90 11.56 14.58
CA PRO A 90 -7.92 10.70 15.18
C PRO A 90 -9.33 11.20 14.90
N GLU A 91 -10.27 10.28 14.65
CA GLU A 91 -11.68 10.65 14.52
C GLU A 91 -12.24 11.19 15.85
N GLY A 92 -12.66 12.46 15.84
CA GLY A 92 -13.33 13.12 16.96
C GLY A 92 -12.42 13.92 17.91
N ASP A 93 -13.03 14.67 18.82
CA ASP A 93 -12.33 15.67 19.65
C ASP A 93 -11.69 15.10 20.93
N MET A 94 -11.31 13.81 20.92
CA MET A 94 -10.70 13.17 22.09
C MET A 94 -9.22 13.53 22.19
N VAL A 95 -8.89 14.41 23.16
CA VAL A 95 -7.50 14.73 23.49
C VAL A 95 -6.72 13.46 23.85
N GLY A 96 -5.62 13.20 23.14
CA GLY A 96 -4.75 12.04 23.38
C GLY A 96 -5.10 10.79 22.55
N ALA A 97 -6.13 10.86 21.70
CA ALA A 97 -6.44 9.77 20.77
C ALA A 97 -5.30 9.53 19.77
N ALA A 98 -5.08 8.27 19.40
CA ALA A 98 -4.10 7.89 18.39
C ALA A 98 -4.65 8.20 16.99
N GLY A 99 -3.84 8.86 16.17
CA GLY A 99 -4.08 8.99 14.73
C GLY A 99 -3.46 7.84 13.96
N ILE A 100 -3.25 8.04 12.66
CA ILE A 100 -2.72 7.04 11.74
C ILE A 100 -1.61 7.67 10.89
N GLU A 101 -0.44 7.04 10.89
CA GLU A 101 0.65 7.38 9.98
C GLU A 101 0.48 6.59 8.67
N VAL A 102 0.51 7.28 7.54
CA VAL A 102 0.20 6.72 6.23
C VAL A 102 1.39 6.88 5.30
N TRP A 103 1.96 5.79 4.80
CA TRP A 103 2.96 5.83 3.73
C TRP A 103 2.45 5.11 2.51
N THR A 104 2.81 5.62 1.34
CA THR A 104 2.63 4.94 0.07
C THR A 104 3.97 4.67 -0.58
N PHE A 105 4.21 3.42 -0.93
CA PHE A 105 5.41 2.96 -1.64
C PHE A 105 5.03 2.51 -3.04
N GLU A 106 5.75 2.98 -4.06
CA GLU A 106 5.56 2.62 -5.46
C GLU A 106 6.64 1.62 -5.90
N ALA A 107 6.22 0.51 -6.52
CA ALA A 107 7.11 -0.44 -7.17
C ALA A 107 7.67 0.15 -8.48
N THR A 108 8.98 0.33 -8.59
CA THR A 108 9.62 1.06 -9.68
C THR A 108 10.26 0.18 -10.74
N GLU A 109 10.83 -0.96 -10.32
CA GLU A 109 11.47 -1.92 -11.22
C GLU A 109 11.61 -3.28 -10.54
N LYS A 110 11.97 -4.31 -11.32
CA LYS A 110 12.11 -5.68 -10.80
C LYS A 110 13.17 -5.76 -9.72
N GLY A 111 12.84 -6.45 -8.63
CA GLY A 111 13.76 -6.65 -7.51
C GLY A 111 13.02 -7.04 -6.25
N THR A 112 13.75 -7.13 -5.15
CA THR A 112 13.15 -7.31 -3.82
C THR A 112 13.70 -6.29 -2.84
N ALA A 113 12.78 -5.52 -2.25
CA ALA A 113 13.05 -4.55 -1.20
C ALA A 113 12.45 -5.02 0.12
N VAL A 114 13.12 -4.68 1.23
CA VAL A 114 12.62 -4.87 2.59
C VAL A 114 12.55 -3.51 3.26
N ILE A 115 11.38 -3.14 3.75
CA ILE A 115 11.13 -1.91 4.49
C ILE A 115 10.86 -2.29 5.95
N SER A 116 11.71 -1.81 6.86
CA SER A 116 11.58 -2.02 8.30
C SER A 116 11.21 -0.70 8.97
N MET A 117 10.02 -0.65 9.57
CA MET A 117 9.46 0.53 10.21
C MET A 117 9.51 0.34 11.73
N GLU A 118 9.99 1.35 12.46
CA GLU A 118 10.16 1.31 13.91
C GLU A 118 9.46 2.49 14.59
N TYR A 119 8.63 2.20 15.58
CA TYR A 119 7.96 3.20 16.41
C TYR A 119 8.79 3.49 17.65
N SER A 120 9.37 4.70 17.71
CA SER A 120 10.36 5.07 18.72
C SER A 120 10.23 6.52 19.16
N GLN A 121 10.76 6.84 20.33
CA GLN A 121 10.98 8.20 20.78
C GLN A 121 12.35 8.70 20.28
N PRO A 122 12.43 9.77 19.47
CA PRO A 122 13.66 10.13 18.75
C PRO A 122 14.77 10.74 19.62
N TRP A 123 14.45 11.20 20.84
CA TRP A 123 15.41 11.85 21.73
C TRP A 123 16.34 10.88 22.49
N GLU A 124 17.44 11.42 23.02
CA GLU A 124 18.40 10.67 23.84
C GLU A 124 17.73 10.10 25.10
N GLY A 125 17.88 8.80 25.31
CA GLY A 125 17.24 8.08 26.43
C GLY A 125 15.75 7.76 26.22
N GLY A 126 15.18 8.07 25.04
CA GLY A 126 13.83 7.67 24.67
C GLY A 126 13.67 6.16 24.46
N LEU A 127 12.45 5.66 24.62
CA LEU A 127 12.11 4.27 24.32
C LEU A 127 12.26 4.00 22.81
N LYS A 128 12.83 2.85 22.46
CA LYS A 128 13.10 2.44 21.08
C LYS A 128 12.39 1.15 20.77
N LYS A 129 11.93 1.01 19.52
CA LYS A 129 11.33 -0.21 18.98
C LYS A 129 10.16 -0.71 19.82
N GLU A 130 9.28 0.21 20.21
CA GLU A 130 8.06 -0.18 20.92
C GLU A 130 7.21 -1.05 20.00
N TRP A 131 7.03 -0.62 18.76
CA TRP A 131 6.41 -1.39 17.70
C TRP A 131 7.33 -1.48 16.48
N ILE A 132 7.25 -2.61 15.79
CA ILE A 132 8.00 -2.88 14.57
C ILE A 132 7.01 -3.41 13.54
N TYR A 133 7.11 -2.88 12.32
CA TYR A 133 6.43 -3.44 11.16
C TYR A 133 7.45 -3.66 10.04
N THR A 134 7.46 -4.84 9.44
CA THR A 134 8.36 -5.15 8.34
C THR A 134 7.56 -5.61 7.13
N MET A 135 7.87 -5.07 5.95
CA MET A 135 7.32 -5.58 4.69
C MET A 135 8.41 -5.98 3.73
N THR A 136 8.24 -7.14 3.11
CA THR A 136 9.03 -7.57 1.95
C THR A 136 8.21 -7.32 0.70
N ILE A 137 8.76 -6.62 -0.28
CA ILE A 137 8.10 -6.34 -1.55
C ILE A 137 8.94 -6.95 -2.66
N THR A 138 8.37 -7.91 -3.39
CA THR A 138 8.95 -8.49 -4.60
C THR A 138 8.22 -7.93 -5.82
N VAL A 139 8.98 -7.25 -6.69
CA VAL A 139 8.48 -6.69 -7.95
C VAL A 139 8.85 -7.62 -9.11
N GLU A 140 7.84 -8.12 -9.83
CA GLU A 140 8.01 -9.14 -10.89
C GLU A 140 8.20 -8.62 -12.32
#